data_AF-A0A2E5ZD94-F1
#
_entry.id   AF-A0A2E5ZD94-F1
#
_cell.length_a   1.000
_cell.length_b   1.000
_cell.length_c   1.000
_cell.angle_alpha   90.00
_cell.angle_beta   90.00
_cell.angle_gamma   90.00
#
_symmetry.space_group_name_H-M   'P 1'
#
loop_
_entity.id
_entity.type
_entity.pdbx_description
1 polymer ?
#
loop_
_entity_poly.entity_id
_entity_poly.type
_entity_poly.pdbx_seq_one_letter_code
_entity_poly.pdbx_strand_id
1 'polypeptide(L)'
;MSTVDDLYISRLSIRLDKFKKVKNQLYNFRCPFCGDSQKNKNKARGYFFHVKGRMVYKCHNCGVGKTTGNFLKEFAPDLYSEYHLE
;
A
#
# COMPACT_ATOMS: atom_id res chain seq x y z
N MET A 1 15.29 -0.84 -8.70
CA MET A 1 14.74 0.45 -8.25
C MET A 1 13.37 0.60 -8.90
N SER A 2 12.29 0.51 -8.13
CA SER A 2 10.98 1.01 -8.59
C SER A 2 10.77 2.36 -7.92
N THR A 3 11.43 3.39 -8.45
CA THR A 3 11.33 4.76 -7.94
C THR A 3 9.91 5.30 -8.06
N VAL A 4 9.22 4.92 -9.14
CA VAL A 4 7.83 5.29 -9.42
C VAL A 4 6.90 4.71 -8.36
N ASP A 5 6.95 3.40 -8.09
CA ASP A 5 6.09 2.82 -7.05
C ASP A 5 6.33 3.48 -5.68
N ASP A 6 7.60 3.67 -5.27
CA ASP A 6 7.93 4.26 -3.98
C ASP A 6 7.39 5.71 -3.87
N LEU A 7 7.43 6.50 -4.96
CA LEU A 7 6.86 7.85 -5.01
C LEU A 7 5.35 7.83 -4.77
N TYR A 8 4.61 7.04 -5.55
CA TYR A 8 3.16 6.99 -5.47
C TYR A 8 2.67 6.33 -4.17
N ILE A 9 3.37 5.31 -3.66
CA ILE A 9 3.08 4.72 -2.35
C ILE A 9 3.30 5.75 -1.23
N SER A 10 4.34 6.59 -1.32
CA SER A 10 4.58 7.63 -0.32
C SER A 10 3.49 8.71 -0.31
N ARG A 11 2.92 9.05 -1.48
CA ARG A 11 1.78 9.97 -1.60
C ARG A 11 0.49 9.43 -0.98
N LEU A 12 0.35 8.11 -0.80
CA LEU A 12 -0.79 7.52 -0.08
C LEU A 12 -0.76 7.77 1.43
N SER A 13 0.34 8.27 1.99
CA SER A 13 0.51 8.45 3.44
C SER A 13 -0.62 9.24 4.10
N ILE A 14 -1.16 10.26 3.43
CA ILE A 14 -2.27 11.09 3.95
C ILE A 14 -3.63 10.39 3.90
N ARG A 15 -3.77 9.32 3.11
CA ARG A 15 -5.04 8.60 2.88
C ARG A 15 -5.16 7.33 3.71
N LEU A 16 -4.05 6.84 4.24
CA LEU A 16 -3.95 5.54 4.88
C LEU A 16 -3.64 5.71 6.36
N ASP A 17 -4.45 5.07 7.20
CA ASP A 17 -4.28 5.09 8.65
C ASP A 17 -3.02 4.32 9.05
N LYS A 18 -2.28 4.86 10.02
CA LYS A 18 -1.02 4.31 10.56
C LYS A 18 0.06 4.05 9.51
N PHE A 19 0.12 4.89 8.47
CA PHE A 19 1.13 4.76 7.43
C PHE A 19 2.55 4.99 7.95
N LYS A 20 3.44 4.03 7.69
CA LYS A 20 4.84 4.07 8.08
C LYS A 20 5.71 3.45 6.99
N LYS A 21 6.76 4.16 6.60
CA LYS A 21 7.91 3.55 5.88
C LYS A 21 8.77 2.83 6.90
N VAL A 22 8.82 1.50 6.82
CA VAL A 22 9.58 0.65 7.76
C VAL A 22 11.06 0.66 7.39
N LYS A 23 11.34 0.49 6.09
CA LYS A 23 12.66 0.59 5.48
C LYS A 23 12.49 0.84 3.98
N ASN A 24 13.60 0.92 3.24
CA ASN A 24 13.53 1.03 1.78
C ASN A 24 12.68 -0.10 1.19
N GLN A 25 11.72 0.26 0.34
CA GLN A 25 10.81 -0.67 -0.32
C GLN A 25 9.99 -1.55 0.64
N LEU A 26 9.71 -1.05 1.86
CA LEU A 26 8.80 -1.70 2.80
C LEU A 26 7.98 -0.65 3.56
N TYR A 27 6.67 -0.67 3.35
CA TYR A 27 5.72 0.20 4.01
C TYR A 27 4.69 -0.63 4.76
N ASN A 28 4.23 -0.14 5.90
CA ASN A 28 3.21 -0.75 6.74
C ASN A 28 2.11 0.27 7.06
N PHE A 29 0.86 -0.19 7.04
CA PHE A 29 -0.30 0.65 7.31
C PHE A 29 -1.51 -0.23 7.62
N ARG A 30 -2.57 0.38 8.14
CA ARG A 30 -3.82 -0.32 8.37
C ARG A 30 -4.43 -0.73 7.05
N CYS A 31 -4.84 -2.00 6.93
CA CYS A 31 -5.48 -2.49 5.72
C CYS A 31 -6.79 -1.73 5.45
N PRO A 32 -6.91 -0.99 4.33
CA PRO A 32 -8.14 -0.24 4.03
C PRO A 32 -9.31 -1.15 3.60
N PHE A 33 -9.03 -2.40 3.19
CA PHE A 33 -10.07 -3.36 2.81
C PHE A 33 -10.83 -3.96 3.99
N CYS A 34 -10.13 -4.25 5.10
CA CYS A 34 -10.73 -4.96 6.23
C CYS A 34 -10.65 -4.18 7.56
N GLY A 35 -10.01 -3.01 7.58
CA GLY A 35 -9.81 -2.23 8.80
C GLY A 35 -8.89 -2.87 9.84
N ASP A 36 -8.24 -3.99 9.47
CA ASP A 36 -7.58 -4.94 10.36
C ASP A 36 -8.52 -5.59 11.40
N SER A 37 -7.97 -6.47 12.24
CA SER A 37 -8.75 -7.18 13.24
C SER A 37 -9.44 -6.22 14.22
N GLN A 38 -10.77 -6.36 14.36
CA GLN A 38 -11.56 -5.63 15.37
C GLN A 38 -11.06 -5.88 16.81
N LYS A 39 -10.49 -7.07 17.07
CA LYS A 39 -9.95 -7.45 18.39
C LYS A 39 -8.70 -6.65 18.76
N ASN A 40 -7.94 -6.14 17.79
CA ASN A 40 -6.64 -5.53 18.05
C ASN A 40 -6.45 -4.27 17.19
N LYS A 41 -7.04 -3.16 17.66
CA LYS A 41 -7.06 -1.86 16.97
C LYS A 41 -5.68 -1.27 16.70
N ASN A 42 -4.64 -1.74 17.39
CA ASN A 42 -3.27 -1.23 17.24
C ASN A 42 -2.45 -1.91 16.14
N LYS A 43 -2.91 -3.05 15.61
CA LYS A 43 -2.16 -3.79 14.59
C LYS A 43 -2.45 -3.25 13.20
N ALA A 44 -1.39 -2.91 12.47
CA ALA A 44 -1.40 -2.61 11.04
C ALA A 44 -0.88 -3.84 10.28
N ARG A 45 -1.73 -4.50 9.48
CA ARG A 45 -1.34 -5.74 8.76
C ARG A 45 -1.31 -5.58 7.23
N GLY A 46 -1.50 -4.36 6.74
CA GLY A 46 -1.26 -4.01 5.33
C GLY A 46 0.21 -3.69 5.10
N TYR A 47 0.78 -4.23 4.03
CA TYR A 47 2.16 -3.96 3.65
C TYR A 47 2.28 -3.72 2.15
N PHE A 48 3.09 -2.73 1.79
CA PHE A 48 3.73 -2.67 0.48
C PHE A 48 5.16 -3.17 0.59
N PHE A 49 5.57 -4.07 -0.31
CA PHE A 49 6.92 -4.63 -0.33
C PHE A 49 7.36 -4.96 -1.76
N HIS A 50 8.67 -4.99 -1.98
CA HIS A 50 9.23 -5.27 -3.29
C HIS A 50 9.26 -6.77 -3.62
N VAL A 51 8.80 -7.12 -4.82
CA VAL A 51 8.84 -8.47 -5.38
C VAL A 51 9.23 -8.36 -6.85
N LYS A 52 10.33 -9.01 -7.25
CA LYS A 52 10.74 -9.16 -8.67
C LYS A 52 10.66 -7.84 -9.47
N GLY A 53 11.20 -6.75 -8.94
CA GLY A 53 11.31 -5.46 -9.63
C GLY A 53 10.13 -4.51 -9.46
N ARG A 54 9.06 -4.91 -8.77
CA ARG A 54 7.86 -4.08 -8.55
C ARG A 54 7.44 -4.08 -7.09
N MET A 55 6.73 -3.05 -6.68
CA MET A 55 6.06 -3.05 -5.38
C MET A 55 4.71 -3.76 -5.47
N VAL A 56 4.35 -4.49 -4.42
CA VAL A 56 3.05 -5.15 -4.28
C VAL A 56 2.47 -4.94 -2.90
N TYR A 57 1.15 -4.90 -2.84
CA TYR A 57 0.39 -4.86 -1.60
C TYR A 57 0.03 -6.28 -1.14
N LYS A 58 0.11 -6.54 0.17
CA LYS A 58 -0.50 -7.69 0.82
C LYS A 58 -1.06 -7.31 2.20
N CYS A 59 -2.22 -7.84 2.53
CA CYS A 59 -2.73 -7.88 3.89
C CYS A 59 -2.50 -9.26 4.53
N HIS A 60 -1.88 -9.28 5.71
CA HIS A 60 -1.73 -10.49 6.53
C HIS A 60 -2.95 -10.79 7.42
N ASN A 61 -4.03 -10.02 7.29
CA ASN A 61 -5.31 -10.25 7.98
C ASN A 61 -6.32 -10.92 7.05
N CYS A 62 -6.79 -10.20 6.02
CA CYS A 62 -7.81 -10.67 5.09
C CYS A 62 -7.23 -11.41 3.87
N GLY A 63 -5.90 -11.43 3.71
CA GLY A 63 -5.25 -12.12 2.60
C GLY A 63 -5.29 -11.40 1.25
N VAL A 64 -5.95 -10.24 1.13
CA VAL A 64 -5.98 -9.46 -0.12
C VAL A 64 -4.56 -9.09 -0.53
N GLY A 65 -4.23 -9.34 -1.80
CA GLY A 65 -2.98 -8.91 -2.43
C GLY A 65 -3.24 -8.23 -3.77
N LYS A 66 -2.51 -7.16 -4.08
CA LYS A 66 -2.67 -6.37 -5.30
C LYS A 66 -1.32 -5.82 -5.77
N THR A 67 -1.21 -5.51 -7.06
CA THR A 67 -0.12 -4.65 -7.54
C THR A 67 -0.34 -3.21 -7.07
N THR A 68 0.71 -2.38 -7.10
CA THR A 68 0.60 -0.94 -6.78
C THR A 68 -0.50 -0.27 -7.61
N GLY A 69 -0.48 -0.43 -8.94
CA GLY A 69 -1.50 0.15 -9.82
C GLY A 69 -2.93 -0.27 -9.48
N ASN A 70 -3.19 -1.55 -9.20
CA ASN A 70 -4.55 -2.00 -8.85
C ASN A 70 -4.99 -1.48 -7.48
N PHE A 71 -4.05 -1.33 -6.53
CA PHE A 71 -4.36 -0.71 -5.25
C PHE A 71 -4.70 0.78 -5.42
N LEU A 72 -3.89 1.51 -6.21
CA LEU A 72 -4.15 2.93 -6.52
C LEU A 72 -5.50 3.09 -7.20
N LYS A 73 -5.85 2.23 -8.17
CA LYS A 73 -7.15 2.29 -8.85
C LYS A 73 -8.34 2.24 -7.89
N GLU A 74 -8.21 1.58 -6.75
CA GLU A 74 -9.30 1.40 -5.78
C GLU A 74 -9.33 2.47 -4.67
N PHE A 75 -8.18 2.97 -4.20
CA PHE A 75 -8.12 3.93 -3.09
C PHE A 75 -7.60 5.32 -3.45
N ALA A 76 -7.05 5.47 -4.65
CA ALA A 76 -6.52 6.72 -5.16
C ALA A 76 -6.62 6.80 -6.70
N PRO A 77 -7.83 6.86 -7.27
CA PRO A 77 -8.02 6.86 -8.73
C PRO A 77 -7.33 8.02 -9.45
N ASP A 78 -7.20 9.16 -8.77
CA ASP A 78 -6.42 10.32 -9.22
C ASP A 78 -4.93 9.98 -9.34
N LEU A 79 -4.34 9.38 -8.30
CA LEU A 79 -2.93 8.92 -8.34
C LEU A 79 -2.73 7.77 -9.33
N TYR A 80 -3.74 6.91 -9.53
CA TYR A 80 -3.69 5.86 -10.54
C TYR A 80 -3.59 6.42 -11.95
N SER A 81 -4.32 7.51 -12.23
CA SER A 81 -4.30 8.16 -13.54
C SER A 81 -2.92 8.72 -13.84
N GLU A 82 -2.28 9.37 -12.87
CA GLU A 82 -0.89 9.85 -12.97
C GLU A 82 0.09 8.66 -13.10
N TYR A 83 -0.02 7.65 -12.24
CA TYR A 83 0.84 6.45 -12.24
C TYR A 83 0.77 5.66 -13.55
N HIS A 84 -0.37 5.69 -14.25
CA HIS A 84 -0.54 4.94 -15.50
C HIS A 84 0.08 5.63 -16.72
N LEU A 85 0.34 6.94 -16.63
CA LEU A 85 0.95 7.73 -17.71
C LEU A 85 2.48 7.75 -17.62
N GLU A 86 3.05 7.43 -16.47
CA GLU A 86 4.49 7.25 -16.21
C GLU A 86 5.02 5.92 -16.77
#